data_AF-W5P0S8-F1
#
_entry.id   AF-W5P0S8-F1
#
_cell.length_a   1.000
_cell.length_b   1.000
_cell.length_c   1.000
_cell.angle_alpha   90.00
_cell.angle_beta   90.00
_cell.angle_gamma   90.00
#
_symmetry.space_group_name_H-M   'P 1'
#
loop_
_entity.id
_entity.type
_entity.pdbx_description
1 polymer ?
#
loop_
_entity_poly.entity_id
_entity_poly.type
_entity_poly.pdbx_seq_one_letter_code
_entity_poly.pdbx_strand_id
1 'polypeptide(L)'
;MLVILLNCVTLGMFRPCEDIACDSQRCRILQAFDDFIFAFFAVEMVVKMVALGIFGKKCYLGDTWNRLDFFIVIAGMLEYSLDLQNVSFSAVRTVRVLRPLRAINRVPSMRILVTLLLDTLPMLGNVLLLCFFVFFIFGIVGVQLWAGLLRNRCFLPENFSLPLSVDLERYYQTENEDENPFICSQPRENGMRSCRSVPTLRGDGGGGPPCGPAYEAYNSSSNTTCVNWNQYYTNCSAGEHNPFKGAINFDNIGYAWIAIFQVITLEGWVDIMYFVMDAHSFYNFIYFILLIIVGSFFMINLCLVVIATQFSETKQRESQLMREQRVRFLSNASTLASFSEPGSCYEELLKYLVYILRKAARRLAQVSRAAGVRAPSPPPPPPLPLGQWDSAGPPAQPTDPGQRCQWVPPAHAAAALNTCPFQGPSRGCRGCTQLLPC
;
A
#
# COMPACT_ATOMS: atom_id res chain seq x y z
N MET A 1 -3.43 -3.13 -19.49
CA MET A 1 -4.24 -3.40 -18.29
C MET A 1 -4.33 -4.88 -17.99
N LEU A 2 -4.89 -5.69 -18.89
CA LEU A 2 -5.05 -7.13 -18.67
C LEU A 2 -3.72 -7.84 -18.33
N VAL A 3 -2.62 -7.47 -19.00
CA VAL A 3 -1.26 -7.95 -18.70
C VAL A 3 -0.80 -7.60 -17.28
N ILE A 4 -1.15 -6.42 -16.77
CA ILE A 4 -0.79 -6.02 -15.39
C ILE A 4 -1.60 -6.85 -14.39
N LEU A 5 -2.90 -7.07 -14.66
CA LEU A 5 -3.73 -7.94 -13.81
C LEU A 5 -3.20 -9.38 -13.79
N LEU A 6 -2.80 -9.91 -14.94
CA LEU A 6 -2.16 -11.22 -15.04
C LEU A 6 -0.85 -11.28 -14.23
N ASN A 7 -0.07 -10.19 -14.24
CA ASN A 7 1.13 -10.07 -13.40
C ASN A 7 0.79 -10.03 -11.89
N CYS A 8 -0.27 -9.33 -11.48
CA CYS A 8 -0.70 -9.34 -10.09
C CYS A 8 -1.15 -10.73 -9.63
N VAL A 9 -1.84 -11.49 -10.49
CA VAL A 9 -2.26 -12.87 -10.20
C VAL A 9 -1.06 -13.80 -10.07
N THR A 10 -0.09 -13.71 -10.98
CA THR A 10 1.15 -14.51 -10.91
C THR A 10 1.97 -14.20 -9.65
N LEU A 11 2.10 -12.93 -9.26
CA LEU A 11 2.73 -12.54 -7.99
C LEU A 11 1.95 -13.02 -6.76
N GLY A 12 0.61 -12.94 -6.79
CA GLY A 12 -0.23 -13.40 -5.69
C GLY A 12 -0.24 -14.94 -5.53
N MET A 13 0.07 -15.67 -6.59
CA MET A 13 0.25 -17.12 -6.56
C MET A 13 1.67 -17.55 -6.15
N PHE A 14 2.59 -16.64 -5.83
CA PHE A 14 3.93 -17.02 -5.38
C PHE A 14 3.88 -17.64 -3.97
N ARG A 15 4.50 -18.82 -3.77
CA ARG A 15 4.58 -19.48 -2.45
C ARG A 15 6.01 -19.45 -1.91
N PRO A 16 6.32 -18.55 -0.96
CA PRO A 16 7.70 -18.35 -0.51
C PRO A 16 8.33 -19.59 0.16
N CYS A 17 7.54 -20.48 0.77
CA CYS A 17 8.05 -21.66 1.46
C CYS A 17 8.34 -22.86 0.52
N GLU A 18 7.67 -22.93 -0.63
CA GLU A 18 7.77 -24.05 -1.57
C GLU A 18 8.64 -23.71 -2.79
N ASP A 19 8.66 -22.44 -3.21
CA ASP A 19 9.30 -21.99 -4.45
C ASP A 19 10.77 -21.52 -4.26
N ILE A 20 11.47 -22.00 -3.22
CA ILE A 20 12.89 -21.66 -2.98
C ILE A 20 13.79 -22.35 -4.01
N ALA A 21 13.54 -23.64 -4.25
CA ALA A 21 14.09 -24.40 -5.37
C ALA A 21 12.94 -24.62 -6.36
N CYS A 22 13.00 -24.03 -7.55
CA CYS A 22 11.93 -24.09 -8.55
C CYS A 22 11.86 -25.45 -9.28
N ASP A 23 11.71 -26.49 -8.48
CA ASP A 23 11.58 -27.88 -8.93
C ASP A 23 10.15 -28.23 -9.33
N SER A 24 9.16 -27.52 -8.76
CA SER A 24 7.75 -27.75 -9.05
C SER A 24 7.39 -27.30 -10.48
N GLN A 25 6.55 -28.10 -11.17
CA GLN A 25 6.03 -27.73 -12.50
C GLN A 25 5.30 -26.39 -12.48
N ARG A 26 4.63 -26.09 -11.35
CA ARG A 26 3.97 -24.82 -11.10
C ARG A 26 4.96 -23.65 -11.11
N CYS A 27 6.08 -23.71 -10.37
CA CYS A 27 7.06 -22.60 -10.38
C CYS A 27 7.54 -22.35 -11.80
N ARG A 28 7.85 -23.40 -12.58
CA ARG A 28 8.30 -23.27 -13.97
C ARG A 28 7.26 -22.59 -14.88
N ILE A 29 5.99 -22.92 -14.72
CA ILE A 29 4.90 -22.27 -15.47
C ILE A 29 4.79 -20.80 -15.05
N LEU A 30 4.82 -20.49 -13.75
CA LEU A 30 4.76 -19.11 -13.25
C LEU A 30 5.95 -18.28 -13.75
N GLN A 31 7.16 -18.86 -13.78
CA GLN A 31 8.35 -18.22 -14.31
C GLN A 31 8.22 -17.93 -15.81
N ALA A 32 7.72 -18.90 -16.59
CA ALA A 32 7.46 -18.67 -18.02
C ALA A 32 6.44 -17.54 -18.26
N PHE A 33 5.40 -17.44 -17.43
CA PHE A 33 4.49 -16.31 -17.47
C PHE A 33 5.21 -15.00 -17.12
N ASP A 34 5.99 -14.96 -16.05
CA ASP A 34 6.74 -13.76 -15.64
C ASP A 34 7.71 -13.28 -16.74
N ASP A 35 8.39 -14.20 -17.42
CA ASP A 35 9.28 -13.91 -18.55
C ASP A 35 8.50 -13.31 -19.74
N PHE A 36 7.34 -13.90 -20.08
CA PHE A 36 6.46 -13.37 -21.11
C PHE A 36 5.96 -11.95 -20.79
N ILE A 37 5.53 -11.74 -19.54
CA ILE A 37 5.06 -10.45 -19.05
C ILE A 37 6.18 -9.41 -19.12
N PHE A 38 7.39 -9.79 -18.71
CA PHE A 38 8.56 -8.92 -18.77
C PHE A 38 8.89 -8.51 -20.20
N ALA A 39 8.94 -9.47 -21.13
CA ALA A 39 9.19 -9.22 -22.54
C ALA A 39 8.15 -8.27 -23.16
N PHE A 40 6.86 -8.46 -22.82
CA PHE A 40 5.79 -7.56 -23.28
C PHE A 40 6.06 -6.10 -22.84
N PHE A 41 6.43 -5.88 -21.57
CA PHE A 41 6.70 -4.53 -21.07
C PHE A 41 8.00 -3.93 -21.62
N ALA A 42 9.02 -4.74 -21.87
CA ALA A 42 10.26 -4.28 -22.51
C ALA A 42 9.97 -3.80 -23.94
N VAL A 43 9.19 -4.56 -24.72
CA VAL A 43 8.77 -4.15 -26.07
C VAL A 43 7.93 -2.89 -26.03
N GLU A 44 6.96 -2.78 -25.10
CA GLU A 44 6.16 -1.57 -24.94
C GLU A 44 7.04 -0.34 -24.66
N MET A 45 8.05 -0.46 -23.80
CA MET A 45 9.00 0.61 -23.51
C MET A 45 9.77 1.04 -24.77
N VAL A 46 10.28 0.08 -25.55
CA VAL A 46 11.00 0.37 -26.81
C VAL A 46 10.09 1.11 -27.79
N VAL A 47 8.85 0.68 -27.96
CA VAL A 47 7.87 1.36 -28.83
C VAL A 47 7.64 2.81 -28.38
N LYS A 48 7.50 3.05 -27.07
CA LYS A 48 7.34 4.42 -26.54
C LYS A 48 8.58 5.28 -26.75
N MET A 49 9.78 4.72 -26.57
CA MET A 49 11.04 5.44 -26.80
C MET A 49 11.21 5.85 -28.26
N VAL A 50 10.84 4.97 -29.20
CA VAL A 50 10.89 5.28 -30.64
C VAL A 50 9.87 6.35 -31.03
N ALA A 51 8.65 6.28 -30.48
CA ALA A 51 7.58 7.23 -30.83
C ALA A 51 7.76 8.63 -30.23
N LEU A 52 8.27 8.73 -29.00
CA LEU A 52 8.35 10.00 -28.25
C LEU A 52 9.77 10.60 -28.22
N GLY A 53 10.78 9.85 -28.63
CA GLY A 53 12.19 10.20 -28.43
C GLY A 53 12.67 9.96 -26.99
N ILE A 54 14.00 9.92 -26.82
CA ILE A 54 14.64 9.54 -25.55
C ILE A 54 14.84 10.76 -24.63
N PHE A 55 15.39 11.86 -25.16
CA PHE A 55 15.79 13.02 -24.36
C PHE A 55 15.05 14.30 -24.79
N GLY A 56 14.31 14.91 -23.87
CA GLY A 56 13.59 16.18 -24.08
C GLY A 56 12.41 16.37 -23.11
N LYS A 57 11.94 17.62 -22.94
CA LYS A 57 10.83 17.97 -22.00
C LYS A 57 9.47 17.32 -22.35
N LYS A 58 9.27 16.90 -23.60
CA LYS A 58 8.08 16.16 -24.07
C LYS A 58 8.40 14.72 -24.49
N CYS A 59 9.59 14.23 -24.18
CA CYS A 59 10.06 12.89 -24.54
C CYS A 59 9.76 11.89 -23.43
N TYR A 60 10.05 10.61 -23.66
CA TYR A 60 9.69 9.51 -22.76
C TYR A 60 10.17 9.73 -21.31
N LEU A 61 11.42 10.17 -21.10
CA LEU A 61 12.00 10.40 -19.77
C LEU A 61 11.54 11.70 -19.09
N GLY A 62 10.81 12.57 -19.79
CA GLY A 62 10.27 13.80 -19.21
C GLY A 62 9.04 13.59 -18.33
N ASP A 63 8.32 12.47 -18.51
CA ASP A 63 7.14 12.12 -17.71
C ASP A 63 7.53 11.25 -16.50
N THR A 64 7.11 11.68 -15.30
CA THR A 64 7.43 11.01 -14.03
C THR A 64 6.96 9.56 -14.00
N TRP A 65 5.83 9.26 -14.63
CA TRP A 65 5.26 7.91 -14.65
C TRP A 65 5.96 6.97 -15.62
N ASN A 66 6.37 7.49 -16.78
CA ASN A 66 7.24 6.76 -17.69
C ASN A 66 8.64 6.51 -17.09
N ARG A 67 9.15 7.40 -16.24
CA ARG A 67 10.41 7.18 -15.50
C ARG A 67 10.30 6.01 -14.51
N LEU A 68 9.15 5.84 -13.86
CA LEU A 68 8.87 4.66 -13.02
C LEU A 68 8.77 3.38 -13.88
N ASP A 69 8.11 3.45 -15.04
CA ASP A 69 8.00 2.31 -15.96
C ASP A 69 9.38 1.83 -16.44
N PHE A 70 10.22 2.80 -16.82
CA PHE A 70 11.62 2.59 -17.19
C PHE A 70 12.41 1.90 -16.07
N PHE A 71 12.36 2.42 -14.85
CA PHE A 71 13.05 1.84 -13.69
C PHE A 71 12.68 0.37 -13.49
N ILE A 72 11.40 0.02 -13.60
CA ILE A 72 10.93 -1.36 -13.43
C ILE A 72 11.45 -2.27 -14.57
N VAL A 73 11.51 -1.81 -15.82
CA VAL A 73 12.10 -2.61 -16.92
C VAL A 73 13.59 -2.82 -16.70
N ILE A 74 14.33 -1.77 -16.31
CA ILE A 74 15.77 -1.87 -16.05
C ILE A 74 16.06 -2.83 -14.89
N ALA A 75 15.31 -2.74 -13.78
CA ALA A 75 15.48 -3.65 -12.66
C ALA A 75 15.20 -5.12 -13.05
N GLY A 76 14.20 -5.36 -13.91
CA GLY A 76 13.94 -6.70 -14.46
C GLY A 76 15.02 -7.19 -15.44
N MET A 77 15.60 -6.30 -16.26
CA MET A 77 16.75 -6.65 -17.11
C MET A 77 17.98 -7.02 -16.26
N LEU A 78 18.19 -6.31 -15.15
CA LEU A 78 19.26 -6.60 -14.21
C LEU A 78 19.05 -7.98 -13.55
N GLU A 79 17.82 -8.28 -13.12
CA GLU A 79 17.44 -9.59 -12.58
C GLU A 79 17.78 -10.73 -13.57
N TYR A 80 17.36 -10.59 -14.83
CA TYR A 80 17.62 -11.59 -15.87
C TYR A 80 19.12 -11.75 -16.17
N SER A 81 19.87 -10.64 -16.20
CA SER A 81 21.31 -10.65 -16.47
C SER A 81 22.12 -11.35 -15.37
N LEU A 82 21.69 -11.19 -14.11
CA LEU A 82 22.30 -11.83 -12.95
C LEU A 82 22.01 -13.33 -12.91
N ASP A 83 20.79 -13.73 -13.31
CA ASP A 83 20.40 -15.15 -13.36
C ASP A 83 21.24 -15.93 -14.40
N LEU A 84 21.59 -15.31 -15.53
CA LEU A 84 22.48 -15.91 -16.55
C LEU A 84 23.89 -16.21 -16.03
N GLN A 85 24.38 -15.48 -15.03
CA GLN A 85 25.70 -15.68 -14.44
C GLN A 85 25.67 -16.66 -13.26
N ASN A 86 24.52 -17.25 -12.93
CA ASN A 86 24.27 -18.02 -11.72
C ASN A 86 24.60 -17.27 -10.40
N VAL A 87 24.69 -15.93 -10.46
CA VAL A 87 24.91 -15.07 -9.29
C VAL A 87 23.59 -14.39 -8.95
N SER A 88 22.82 -14.99 -8.04
CA SER A 88 21.51 -14.44 -7.66
C SER A 88 21.57 -13.65 -6.36
N PHE A 89 21.21 -12.37 -6.42
CA PHE A 89 20.89 -11.59 -5.23
C PHE A 89 19.38 -11.69 -4.95
N SER A 90 19.00 -12.35 -3.85
CA SER A 90 17.60 -12.50 -3.44
C SER A 90 16.88 -11.14 -3.33
N ALA A 91 17.61 -10.08 -2.97
CA ALA A 91 17.10 -8.72 -2.91
C ALA A 91 16.63 -8.15 -4.27
N VAL A 92 17.17 -8.59 -5.40
CA VAL A 92 16.72 -8.09 -6.72
C VAL A 92 15.34 -8.69 -7.06
N ARG A 93 15.08 -9.94 -6.61
CA ARG A 93 13.79 -10.60 -6.79
C ARG A 93 12.65 -9.90 -6.06
N THR A 94 12.90 -9.09 -5.03
CA THR A 94 11.83 -8.33 -4.34
C THR A 94 11.39 -7.10 -5.14
N VAL A 95 12.22 -6.59 -6.06
CA VAL A 95 11.89 -5.41 -6.90
C VAL A 95 10.70 -5.69 -7.83
N ARG A 96 10.42 -6.96 -8.15
CA ARG A 96 9.22 -7.35 -8.92
C ARG A 96 7.90 -6.95 -8.25
N VAL A 97 7.90 -6.72 -6.93
CA VAL A 97 6.73 -6.20 -6.17
C VAL A 97 6.33 -4.79 -6.61
N LEU A 98 7.20 -4.05 -7.29
CA LEU A 98 6.89 -2.72 -7.85
C LEU A 98 6.11 -2.79 -9.17
N ARG A 99 6.07 -3.94 -9.88
CA ARG A 99 5.41 -4.08 -11.19
C ARG A 99 3.91 -3.67 -11.18
N PRO A 100 3.11 -4.01 -10.15
CA PRO A 100 1.73 -3.56 -10.02
C PRO A 100 1.55 -2.03 -9.97
N LEU A 101 2.56 -1.26 -9.53
CA LEU A 101 2.48 0.21 -9.49
C LEU A 101 2.28 0.83 -10.89
N ARG A 102 2.63 0.12 -11.96
CA ARG A 102 2.34 0.52 -13.35
C ARG A 102 0.84 0.70 -13.63
N ALA A 103 -0.03 0.05 -12.86
CA ALA A 103 -1.47 0.24 -12.96
C ALA A 103 -1.87 1.71 -12.74
N ILE A 104 -1.13 2.45 -11.89
CA ILE A 104 -1.40 3.86 -11.58
C ILE A 104 -1.29 4.72 -12.84
N ASN A 105 -0.26 4.52 -13.67
CA ASN A 105 -0.10 5.28 -14.93
C ASN A 105 -1.23 4.97 -15.93
N ARG A 106 -1.79 3.76 -15.86
CA ARG A 106 -2.79 3.30 -16.83
C ARG A 106 -4.22 3.66 -16.43
N VAL A 107 -4.52 3.77 -15.13
CA VAL A 107 -5.83 4.20 -14.62
C VAL A 107 -5.78 5.70 -14.35
N PRO A 108 -6.38 6.56 -15.20
CA PRO A 108 -6.27 8.01 -15.05
C PRO A 108 -6.83 8.50 -13.70
N SER A 109 -7.90 7.86 -13.18
CA SER A 109 -8.47 8.20 -11.88
C SER A 109 -7.50 7.96 -10.71
N MET A 110 -6.74 6.85 -10.74
CA MET A 110 -5.74 6.55 -9.70
C MET A 110 -4.54 7.50 -9.81
N ARG A 111 -4.11 7.82 -11.04
CA ARG A 111 -3.03 8.78 -11.28
C ARG A 111 -3.34 10.12 -10.64
N ILE A 112 -4.55 10.65 -10.87
CA ILE A 112 -4.99 11.93 -10.30
C ILE A 112 -4.91 11.84 -8.77
N LEU A 113 -5.48 10.80 -8.16
CA LEU A 113 -5.46 10.64 -6.70
C LEU A 113 -4.05 10.62 -6.11
N VAL A 114 -3.12 9.84 -6.69
CA VAL A 114 -1.74 9.75 -6.19
C VAL A 114 -0.98 11.06 -6.40
N THR A 115 -1.17 11.74 -7.53
CA THR A 115 -0.57 13.07 -7.74
C THR A 115 -1.05 14.05 -6.67
N LEU A 116 -2.36 14.11 -6.40
CA LEU A 116 -2.90 14.98 -5.35
C LEU A 116 -2.34 14.63 -3.97
N LEU A 117 -2.14 13.34 -3.67
CA LEU A 117 -1.50 12.91 -2.43
C LEU A 117 -0.05 13.39 -2.35
N LEU A 118 0.76 13.16 -3.39
CA LEU A 118 2.16 13.57 -3.44
C LEU A 118 2.31 15.09 -3.38
N ASP A 119 1.37 15.85 -3.94
CA ASP A 119 1.37 17.32 -3.87
C ASP A 119 1.14 17.86 -2.45
N THR A 120 0.51 17.07 -1.56
CA THR A 120 0.31 17.46 -0.15
C THR A 120 1.48 17.09 0.77
N LEU A 121 2.37 16.17 0.35
CA LEU A 121 3.52 15.73 1.16
C LEU A 121 4.52 16.85 1.53
N PRO A 122 4.91 17.79 0.63
CA PRO A 122 5.87 18.84 0.97
C PRO A 122 5.41 19.71 2.14
N MET A 123 4.10 19.95 2.26
CA MET A 123 3.51 20.73 3.36
C MET A 123 3.60 19.99 4.70
N LEU A 124 3.55 18.65 4.68
CA LEU A 124 3.75 17.82 5.86
C LEU A 124 5.18 17.88 6.40
N GLY A 125 6.15 18.36 5.60
CA GLY A 125 7.56 18.46 6.00
C GLY A 125 7.77 19.25 7.30
N ASN A 126 6.99 20.31 7.54
CA ASN A 126 7.06 21.09 8.78
C ASN A 126 6.66 20.27 10.01
N VAL A 127 5.65 19.40 9.85
CA VAL A 127 5.16 18.51 10.91
C VAL A 127 6.18 17.43 11.22
N LEU A 128 6.80 16.86 10.18
CA LEU A 128 7.86 15.87 10.32
C LEU A 128 9.12 16.45 10.96
N LEU A 129 9.44 17.71 10.69
CA LEU A 129 10.54 18.40 11.36
C LEU A 129 10.26 18.55 12.86
N LEU A 130 9.04 18.93 13.24
CA LEU A 130 8.64 18.97 14.65
C LEU A 130 8.66 17.57 15.28
N CYS A 131 8.16 16.55 14.56
CA CYS A 131 8.25 15.14 14.94
C CYS A 131 9.66 14.77 15.35
N PHE A 132 10.61 15.04 14.46
CA PHE A 132 12.00 14.73 14.65
C PHE A 132 12.55 15.34 15.95
N PHE A 133 12.21 16.59 16.27
CA PHE A 133 12.63 17.21 17.53
C PHE A 133 12.04 16.52 18.77
N VAL A 134 10.76 16.13 18.74
CA VAL A 134 10.13 15.39 19.84
C VAL A 134 10.83 14.04 20.03
N PHE A 135 11.04 13.28 18.95
CA PHE A 135 11.77 12.01 18.98
C PHE A 135 13.20 12.18 19.50
N PHE A 136 13.89 13.25 19.12
CA PHE A 136 15.25 13.51 19.56
C PHE A 136 15.32 13.86 21.05
N ILE A 137 14.49 14.79 21.54
CA ILE A 137 14.49 15.22 22.94
C ILE A 137 14.12 14.05 23.86
N PHE A 138 12.99 13.39 23.61
CA PHE A 138 12.55 12.26 24.42
C PHE A 138 13.50 11.06 24.26
N GLY A 139 14.04 10.83 23.06
CA GLY A 139 15.03 9.78 22.80
C GLY A 139 16.29 9.93 23.65
N ILE A 140 16.88 11.13 23.68
CA ILE A 140 18.09 11.39 24.50
C ILE A 140 17.77 11.24 25.99
N VAL A 141 16.63 11.76 26.45
CA VAL A 141 16.20 11.60 27.86
C VAL A 141 16.05 10.12 28.20
N GLY A 142 15.39 9.32 27.35
CA GLY A 142 15.21 7.89 27.58
C GLY A 142 16.52 7.10 27.62
N VAL A 143 17.46 7.40 26.71
CA VAL A 143 18.79 6.77 26.70
C VAL A 143 19.57 7.11 27.96
N GLN A 144 19.55 8.37 28.39
CA GLN A 144 20.29 8.79 29.60
C GLN A 144 19.71 8.20 30.89
N LEU A 145 18.40 7.95 30.93
CA LEU A 145 17.75 7.40 32.13
C LEU A 145 17.79 5.87 32.20
N TRP A 146 17.65 5.16 31.06
CA TRP A 146 17.35 3.72 31.08
C TRP A 146 18.25 2.84 30.22
N ALA A 147 19.38 3.36 29.72
CA ALA A 147 20.36 2.53 29.01
C ALA A 147 20.81 1.36 29.89
N GLY A 148 20.71 0.14 29.35
CA GLY A 148 21.11 -1.11 30.01
C GLY A 148 20.16 -1.63 31.09
N LEU A 149 19.18 -0.86 31.56
CA LEU A 149 18.34 -1.28 32.69
C LEU A 149 17.36 -2.41 32.34
N LEU A 150 16.87 -2.46 31.10
CA LEU A 150 15.94 -3.51 30.65
C LEU A 150 16.62 -4.88 30.50
N ARG A 151 17.95 -4.95 30.59
CA ARG A 151 18.73 -6.20 30.62
C ARG A 151 18.77 -6.84 32.00
N ASN A 152 18.42 -6.11 33.06
CA ASN A 152 18.58 -6.60 34.43
C ASN A 152 17.73 -7.84 34.68
N ARG A 153 18.34 -8.88 35.27
CA ARG A 153 17.68 -10.12 35.71
C ARG A 153 18.21 -10.52 37.09
N CYS A 154 17.48 -11.41 37.76
CA CYS A 154 17.90 -11.97 39.05
C CYS A 154 18.75 -13.21 38.81
N PHE A 155 20.06 -13.09 39.03
CA PHE A 155 21.06 -14.13 38.91
C PHE A 155 21.33 -14.81 40.26
N LEU A 156 21.84 -16.04 40.17
CA LEU A 156 22.45 -16.73 41.29
C LEU A 156 23.79 -16.04 41.67
N PRO A 157 24.19 -16.09 42.96
CA PRO A 157 25.50 -15.63 43.39
C PRO A 157 26.64 -16.35 42.64
N GLU A 158 27.77 -15.69 42.44
CA GLU A 158 28.91 -16.27 41.70
C GLU A 158 29.45 -17.57 42.31
N ASN A 159 29.39 -17.69 43.64
CA ASN A 159 29.87 -18.85 44.38
C ASN A 159 28.86 -20.01 44.45
N PHE A 160 27.69 -19.88 43.81
CA PHE A 160 26.64 -20.87 43.86
C PHE A 160 26.71 -21.80 42.63
N SER A 161 26.92 -23.09 42.84
CA SER A 161 26.91 -24.10 41.80
C SER A 161 25.58 -24.86 41.77
N LEU A 162 24.91 -24.85 40.62
CA LEU A 162 23.72 -25.68 40.37
C LEU A 162 24.11 -27.15 40.19
N PRO A 163 23.34 -28.11 40.75
CA PRO A 163 23.52 -29.53 40.46
C PRO A 163 23.19 -29.83 38.99
N LEU A 164 23.98 -30.70 38.35
CA LEU A 164 23.81 -31.07 36.92
C LEU A 164 22.45 -31.74 36.60
N SER A 165 21.76 -32.26 37.61
CA SER A 165 20.46 -32.91 37.50
C SER A 165 19.30 -31.94 37.39
N VAL A 166 19.52 -30.64 37.62
CA VAL A 166 18.47 -29.62 37.60
C VAL A 166 18.68 -28.74 36.37
N ASP A 167 17.74 -28.82 35.44
CA ASP A 167 17.73 -28.02 34.20
C ASP A 167 17.21 -26.60 34.49
N LEU A 168 18.02 -25.81 35.20
CA LEU A 168 17.74 -24.42 35.56
C LEU A 168 18.83 -23.49 35.00
N GLU A 169 18.38 -22.39 34.42
CA GLU A 169 19.27 -21.33 33.95
C GLU A 169 19.84 -20.52 35.13
N ARG A 170 20.98 -19.86 34.91
CA ARG A 170 21.69 -19.10 35.97
C ARG A 170 20.93 -17.87 36.46
N TYR A 171 19.90 -17.44 35.73
CA TYR A 171 18.98 -16.38 36.13
C TYR A 171 17.53 -16.87 36.09
N TYR A 172 16.65 -16.18 36.81
CA TYR A 172 15.24 -16.52 36.86
C TYR A 172 14.53 -16.26 35.53
N GLN A 173 13.98 -17.32 34.92
CA GLN A 173 13.16 -17.26 33.71
C GLN A 173 11.67 -17.36 34.05
N THR A 174 10.85 -16.63 33.29
CA THR A 174 9.38 -16.73 33.33
C THR A 174 8.91 -17.69 32.23
N GLU A 175 7.63 -18.11 32.26
CA GLU A 175 7.06 -18.97 31.22
C GLU A 175 7.17 -18.35 29.82
N ASN A 176 7.03 -17.02 29.73
CA ASN A 176 7.15 -16.23 28.50
C ASN A 176 8.29 -15.21 28.64
N GLU A 177 9.54 -15.68 28.62
CA GLU A 177 10.71 -14.84 28.84
C GLU A 177 10.84 -13.69 27.84
N ASP A 178 10.53 -13.94 26.57
CA ASP A 178 10.64 -12.93 25.51
C ASP A 178 9.62 -11.79 25.70
N GLU A 179 8.38 -12.10 26.07
CA GLU A 179 7.30 -11.12 26.15
C GLU A 179 7.19 -10.46 27.54
N ASN A 180 7.46 -11.21 28.60
CA ASN A 180 7.33 -10.74 29.97
C ASN A 180 8.46 -11.29 30.86
N PRO A 181 9.71 -10.83 30.68
CA PRO A 181 10.81 -11.21 31.53
C PRO A 181 10.67 -10.62 32.94
N PHE A 182 11.24 -11.29 33.93
CA PHE A 182 11.36 -10.73 35.28
C PHE A 182 12.52 -9.73 35.34
N ILE A 183 12.21 -8.44 35.17
CA ILE A 183 13.20 -7.35 35.25
C ILE A 183 13.30 -6.86 36.70
N CYS A 184 14.52 -6.78 37.22
CA CYS A 184 14.78 -6.31 38.57
C CYS A 184 15.43 -4.92 38.58
N SER A 185 15.23 -4.19 39.68
CA SER A 185 15.97 -2.98 40.01
C SER A 185 17.28 -3.34 40.72
N GLN A 186 18.38 -2.67 40.34
CA GLN A 186 19.62 -2.80 41.09
C GLN A 186 19.53 -1.94 42.36
N PRO A 187 20.39 -2.15 43.37
CA PRO A 187 20.33 -1.41 44.63
C PRO A 187 20.50 0.11 44.51
N ARG A 188 20.94 0.60 43.35
CA ARG A 188 21.12 2.02 43.05
C ARG A 188 19.81 2.69 42.61
N GLU A 189 18.88 1.92 42.06
CA GLU A 189 17.59 2.41 41.56
C GLU A 189 16.45 2.14 42.55
N ASN A 190 15.32 2.83 42.36
CA ASN A 190 14.13 2.70 43.20
C ASN A 190 12.99 2.02 42.42
N GLY A 191 13.31 1.01 41.61
CA GLY A 191 12.33 0.32 40.79
C GLY A 191 11.31 -0.46 41.63
N MET A 192 10.15 -0.74 41.03
CA MET A 192 9.05 -1.43 41.71
C MET A 192 9.32 -2.91 41.99
N ARG A 193 10.29 -3.52 41.29
CA ARG A 193 10.53 -4.96 41.34
C ARG A 193 11.93 -5.26 41.84
N SER A 194 12.01 -6.12 42.84
CA SER A 194 13.27 -6.58 43.43
C SER A 194 13.32 -8.10 43.40
N CYS A 195 14.52 -8.68 43.42
CA CYS A 195 14.67 -10.14 43.41
C CYS A 195 14.06 -10.87 44.61
N ARG A 196 13.61 -10.14 45.65
CA ARG A 196 12.83 -10.69 46.78
C ARG A 196 11.41 -11.11 46.40
N SER A 197 10.84 -10.55 45.33
CA SER A 197 9.47 -10.86 44.88
C SER A 197 9.40 -11.97 43.82
N VAL A 198 10.49 -12.72 43.63
CA VAL A 198 10.49 -13.91 42.77
C VAL A 198 9.54 -14.96 43.38
N PRO A 199 8.59 -15.51 42.59
CA PRO A 199 7.61 -16.46 43.11
C PRO A 199 8.29 -17.77 43.54
N THR A 200 7.74 -18.40 44.59
CA THR A 200 8.22 -19.70 45.06
C THR A 200 7.95 -20.78 44.03
N LEU A 201 8.94 -21.64 43.79
CA LEU A 201 8.77 -22.79 42.91
C LEU A 201 7.70 -23.72 43.49
N ARG A 202 6.73 -24.11 42.67
CA ARG A 202 5.68 -25.05 43.04
C ARG A 202 5.97 -26.42 42.42
N GLY A 203 5.65 -27.48 43.15
CA GLY A 203 5.74 -28.85 42.63
C GLY A 203 4.81 -29.05 41.43
N ASP A 204 5.13 -30.06 40.61
CA ASP A 204 4.36 -30.56 39.47
C ASP A 204 3.66 -29.48 38.61
N GLY A 205 4.40 -28.95 37.62
CA GLY A 205 3.85 -28.06 36.59
C GLY A 205 3.24 -26.74 37.10
N GLY A 206 3.64 -26.25 38.28
CA GLY A 206 3.17 -24.97 38.84
C GLY A 206 1.87 -25.05 39.65
N GLY A 207 1.19 -26.20 39.66
CA GLY A 207 -0.10 -26.40 40.34
C GLY A 207 0.00 -26.98 41.76
N GLY A 208 1.14 -27.55 42.14
CA GLY A 208 1.35 -28.20 43.43
C GLY A 208 1.61 -27.25 44.61
N PRO A 209 1.77 -27.79 45.82
CA PRO A 209 2.19 -27.00 46.99
C PRO A 209 3.57 -26.35 46.75
N PRO A 210 3.86 -25.21 47.42
CA PRO A 210 5.17 -24.57 47.32
C PRO A 210 6.25 -25.52 47.84
N CYS A 211 7.37 -25.57 47.12
CA CYS A 211 8.52 -26.36 47.51
C CYS A 211 9.15 -25.76 48.77
N GLY A 212 9.32 -26.57 49.81
CA GLY A 212 9.68 -26.14 51.16
C GLY A 212 11.16 -26.33 51.56
N PRO A 213 11.84 -27.45 51.22
CA PRO A 213 13.20 -27.66 51.70
C PRO A 213 14.23 -26.71 51.07
N ALA A 214 15.22 -26.31 51.87
CA ALA A 214 16.45 -25.66 51.42
C ALA A 214 17.32 -26.62 50.60
N TYR A 215 18.28 -26.08 49.84
CA TYR A 215 19.17 -26.85 48.97
C TYR A 215 19.94 -27.99 49.69
N GLU A 216 20.19 -27.86 51.00
CA GLU A 216 20.88 -28.86 51.83
C GLU A 216 20.10 -30.17 51.99
N ALA A 217 18.78 -30.12 51.81
CA ALA A 217 17.92 -31.30 51.81
C ALA A 217 17.73 -31.88 50.40
N TYR A 218 18.41 -31.33 49.37
CA TYR A 218 18.42 -31.90 48.03
C TYR A 218 19.19 -33.22 48.04
N ASN A 219 18.46 -34.34 47.95
CA ASN A 219 19.07 -35.64 47.76
C ASN A 219 18.68 -36.19 46.39
N SER A 220 19.66 -36.31 45.49
CA SER A 220 19.48 -36.83 44.13
C SER A 220 18.92 -38.26 44.09
N SER A 221 18.94 -38.99 45.20
CA SER A 221 18.41 -40.36 45.29
C SER A 221 16.91 -40.43 45.63
N SER A 222 16.30 -39.33 46.09
CA SER A 222 14.87 -39.26 46.41
C SER A 222 14.17 -38.26 45.49
N ASN A 223 13.43 -38.75 44.49
CA ASN A 223 12.58 -37.94 43.58
C ASN A 223 11.43 -37.19 44.30
N THR A 224 11.35 -37.25 45.62
CA THR A 224 10.21 -36.77 46.42
C THR A 224 10.44 -35.40 47.07
N THR A 225 11.67 -34.87 47.09
CA THR A 225 11.96 -33.55 47.67
C THR A 225 12.04 -32.49 46.57
N CYS A 226 10.97 -31.72 46.40
CA CYS A 226 11.02 -30.55 45.54
C CYS A 226 11.68 -29.40 46.31
N VAL A 227 12.84 -28.91 45.82
CA VAL A 227 13.59 -27.80 46.41
C VAL A 227 13.21 -26.52 45.69
N ASN A 228 12.94 -25.46 46.46
CA ASN A 228 12.65 -24.16 45.87
C ASN A 228 13.95 -23.44 45.50
N TRP A 229 14.42 -23.60 44.27
CA TRP A 229 15.61 -22.93 43.76
C TRP A 229 15.39 -21.42 43.56
N ASN A 230 14.14 -20.98 43.37
CA ASN A 230 13.82 -19.59 43.08
C ASN A 230 14.23 -18.61 44.18
N GLN A 231 14.36 -19.09 45.43
CA GLN A 231 14.78 -18.27 46.58
C GLN A 231 16.26 -17.82 46.50
N TYR A 232 17.09 -18.48 45.67
CA TYR A 232 18.51 -18.18 45.56
C TYR A 232 18.83 -17.12 44.49
N TYR A 233 17.87 -16.77 43.63
CA TYR A 233 18.02 -15.66 42.68
C TYR A 233 17.92 -14.33 43.43
N THR A 234 19.03 -13.86 43.97
CA THR A 234 19.09 -12.67 44.82
C THR A 234 19.89 -11.52 44.19
N ASN A 235 20.82 -11.84 43.28
CA ASN A 235 21.72 -10.87 42.70
C ASN A 235 21.09 -10.23 41.44
N CYS A 236 20.71 -8.96 41.50
CA CYS A 236 20.22 -8.25 40.31
C CYS A 236 21.41 -7.73 39.49
N SER A 237 21.62 -8.26 38.29
CA SER A 237 22.67 -7.82 37.39
C SER A 237 22.19 -7.77 35.93
N ALA A 238 22.87 -7.00 35.10
CA ALA A 238 22.57 -6.91 33.67
C ALA A 238 22.86 -8.25 32.98
N GLY A 239 21.87 -8.79 32.27
CA GLY A 239 22.02 -9.94 31.40
C GLY A 239 22.38 -9.57 29.95
N GLU A 240 22.38 -10.58 29.09
CA GLU A 240 22.78 -10.45 27.68
C GLU A 240 21.68 -9.88 26.78
N HIS A 241 20.42 -10.25 27.05
CA HIS A 241 19.30 -10.04 26.13
C HIS A 241 18.26 -9.04 26.69
N ASN A 242 17.76 -8.20 25.79
CA ASN A 242 16.66 -7.27 26.06
C ASN A 242 15.29 -7.95 25.75
N PRO A 243 14.17 -7.46 26.32
CA PRO A 243 12.83 -8.01 26.05
C PRO A 243 12.45 -7.94 24.56
N PHE A 244 11.42 -8.71 24.18
CA PHE A 244 10.91 -8.87 22.83
C PHE A 244 12.01 -9.21 21.81
N LYS A 245 12.82 -10.24 22.12
CA LYS A 245 13.97 -10.66 21.30
C LYS A 245 14.95 -9.53 21.01
N GLY A 246 15.09 -8.61 21.96
CA GLY A 246 15.98 -7.47 21.88
C GLY A 246 15.44 -6.24 21.15
N ALA A 247 14.18 -6.24 20.70
CA ALA A 247 13.59 -5.12 19.96
C ALA A 247 13.37 -3.87 20.82
N ILE A 248 13.08 -4.04 22.12
CA ILE A 248 12.72 -2.94 23.02
C ILE A 248 13.84 -2.70 24.03
N ASN A 249 14.54 -1.57 23.88
CA ASN A 249 15.56 -1.10 24.81
C ASN A 249 15.86 0.39 24.61
N PHE A 250 16.63 0.97 25.55
CA PHE A 250 17.08 2.36 25.50
C PHE A 250 18.62 2.45 25.44
N ASP A 251 19.28 1.40 24.93
CA ASP A 251 20.76 1.32 24.90
C ASP A 251 21.35 2.26 23.84
N ASN A 252 20.60 2.49 22.76
CA ASN A 252 20.98 3.36 21.64
C ASN A 252 19.82 4.25 21.23
N ILE A 253 20.13 5.40 20.60
CA ILE A 253 19.10 6.33 20.13
C ILE A 253 18.13 5.71 19.11
N GLY A 254 18.61 4.77 18.28
CA GLY A 254 17.76 4.07 17.30
C GLY A 254 16.70 3.19 17.95
N TYR A 255 17.08 2.37 18.94
CA TYR A 255 16.13 1.54 19.69
C TYR A 255 15.20 2.38 20.57
N ALA A 256 15.71 3.48 21.14
CA ALA A 256 14.89 4.44 21.86
C ALA A 256 13.82 5.06 20.93
N TRP A 257 14.15 5.36 19.68
CA TRP A 257 13.16 5.84 18.70
C TRP A 257 12.13 4.79 18.31
N ILE A 258 12.51 3.52 18.22
CA ILE A 258 11.55 2.42 17.98
C ILE A 258 10.56 2.33 19.15
N ALA A 259 11.06 2.35 20.40
CA ALA A 259 10.22 2.34 21.59
C ALA A 259 9.32 3.58 21.67
N ILE A 260 9.84 4.77 21.39
CA ILE A 260 9.06 6.02 21.37
C ILE A 260 8.00 6.01 20.28
N PHE A 261 8.31 5.50 19.08
CA PHE A 261 7.34 5.35 17.99
C PHE A 261 6.17 4.47 18.44
N GLN A 262 6.46 3.33 19.06
CA GLN A 262 5.45 2.44 19.61
C GLN A 262 4.60 3.10 20.72
N VAL A 263 5.20 3.95 21.56
CA VAL A 263 4.46 4.75 22.55
C VAL A 263 3.53 5.76 21.88
N ILE A 264 3.99 6.44 20.83
CA ILE A 264 3.19 7.46 20.11
C ILE A 264 2.00 6.83 19.40
N THR A 265 2.14 5.61 18.85
CA THR A 265 1.03 4.86 18.24
C THR A 265 0.01 4.33 19.25
N LEU A 266 0.28 4.45 20.56
CA LEU A 266 -0.55 3.96 21.66
C LEU A 266 -0.75 2.44 21.66
N GLU A 267 0.20 1.68 21.12
CA GLU A 267 0.16 0.21 21.06
C GLU A 267 1.27 -0.38 21.93
N GLY A 268 0.94 -1.23 22.93
CA GLY A 268 1.95 -1.88 23.78
C GLY A 268 2.82 -0.93 24.62
N TRP A 269 2.45 0.35 24.71
CA TRP A 269 3.19 1.37 25.47
C TRP A 269 3.20 1.13 26.98
N VAL A 270 2.15 0.48 27.47
CA VAL A 270 1.97 0.14 28.89
C VAL A 270 3.05 -0.85 29.35
N ASP A 271 3.38 -1.83 28.51
CA ASP A 271 4.40 -2.84 28.82
C ASP A 271 5.79 -2.20 28.93
N ILE A 272 6.13 -1.30 27.99
CA ILE A 272 7.39 -0.54 28.02
C ILE A 272 7.48 0.30 29.30
N MET A 273 6.37 0.96 29.68
CA MET A 273 6.31 1.75 30.91
C MET A 273 6.50 0.86 32.16
N TYR A 274 5.84 -0.30 32.22
CA TYR A 274 5.95 -1.22 33.35
C TYR A 274 7.37 -1.80 33.49
N PHE A 275 8.03 -2.14 32.39
CA PHE A 275 9.43 -2.57 32.43
C PHE A 275 10.36 -1.49 32.99
N VAL A 276 10.15 -0.24 32.58
CA VAL A 276 10.92 0.91 33.10
C VAL A 276 10.60 1.20 34.57
N MET A 277 9.34 1.03 34.98
CA MET A 277 8.92 1.17 36.38
C MET A 277 9.54 0.11 37.29
N ASP A 278 9.54 -1.14 36.84
CA ASP A 278 10.10 -2.28 37.57
C ASP A 278 11.62 -2.12 37.74
N ALA A 279 12.32 -1.62 36.71
CA ALA A 279 13.78 -1.49 36.71
C ALA A 279 14.32 -0.22 37.38
N HIS A 280 13.71 0.95 37.13
CA HIS A 280 14.29 2.26 37.50
C HIS A 280 13.54 2.97 38.63
N SER A 281 12.26 3.29 38.42
CA SER A 281 11.43 3.97 39.43
C SER A 281 9.95 4.04 39.05
N PHE A 282 9.09 4.12 40.06
CA PHE A 282 7.65 4.36 39.84
C PHE A 282 7.37 5.66 39.06
N TYR A 283 8.10 6.74 39.35
CA TYR A 283 7.85 8.08 38.79
C TYR A 283 8.11 8.22 37.29
N ASN A 284 8.68 7.21 36.63
CA ASN A 284 8.88 7.23 35.17
C ASN A 284 7.55 7.34 34.39
N PHE A 285 6.38 7.05 34.99
CA PHE A 285 5.08 7.31 34.33
C PHE A 285 4.96 8.74 33.80
N ILE A 286 5.55 9.72 34.49
CA ILE A 286 5.48 11.14 34.10
C ILE A 286 6.06 11.33 32.69
N TYR A 287 7.17 10.67 32.39
CA TYR A 287 7.77 10.71 31.06
C TYR A 287 6.79 10.17 30.00
N PHE A 288 6.18 9.02 30.24
CA PHE A 288 5.29 8.39 29.27
C PHE A 288 4.00 9.20 29.07
N ILE A 289 3.42 9.75 30.14
CA ILE A 289 2.24 10.61 30.04
C ILE A 289 2.57 11.90 29.29
N LEU A 290 3.70 12.54 29.57
CA LEU A 290 4.15 13.72 28.82
C LEU A 290 4.40 13.38 27.34
N LEU A 291 5.02 12.25 27.05
CA LEU A 291 5.25 11.78 25.68
C LEU A 291 3.94 11.48 24.95
N ILE A 292 2.92 10.96 25.62
CA ILE A 292 1.60 10.71 25.00
C ILE A 292 0.87 12.03 24.73
N ILE A 293 0.88 12.96 25.67
CA ILE A 293 0.22 14.27 25.51
C ILE A 293 0.93 15.11 24.42
N VAL A 294 2.26 15.18 24.47
CA VAL A 294 3.05 15.99 23.51
C VAL A 294 3.26 15.25 22.19
N GLY A 295 3.49 13.93 22.23
CA GLY A 295 3.70 13.10 21.04
C GLY A 295 2.36 12.73 20.41
N SER A 296 1.66 11.74 20.95
CA SER A 296 0.47 11.16 20.31
C SER A 296 -0.63 12.19 20.01
N PHE A 297 -1.02 13.01 21.01
CA PHE A 297 -2.10 13.97 20.81
C PHE A 297 -1.69 15.14 19.91
N PHE A 298 -0.48 15.68 20.03
CA PHE A 298 -0.08 16.80 19.16
C PHE A 298 0.24 16.31 17.73
N MET A 299 0.96 15.21 17.59
CA MET A 299 1.45 14.71 16.30
C MET A 299 0.34 14.21 15.40
N ILE A 300 -0.54 13.35 15.91
CA ILE A 300 -1.64 12.77 15.11
C ILE A 300 -2.63 13.88 14.75
N ASN A 301 -3.00 14.74 15.72
CA ASN A 301 -3.95 15.81 15.44
C ASN A 301 -3.38 16.87 14.50
N LEU A 302 -2.10 17.25 14.63
CA LEU A 302 -1.49 18.21 13.72
C LEU A 302 -1.37 17.61 12.31
N CYS A 303 -0.99 16.33 12.20
CA CYS A 303 -0.98 15.63 10.91
C CYS A 303 -2.38 15.62 10.27
N LEU A 304 -3.43 15.29 11.03
CA LEU A 304 -4.81 15.32 10.54
C LEU A 304 -5.25 16.72 10.10
N VAL A 305 -4.92 17.76 10.87
CA VAL A 305 -5.24 19.16 10.51
C VAL A 305 -4.52 19.57 9.24
N VAL A 306 -3.23 19.25 9.10
CA VAL A 306 -2.45 19.58 7.91
C VAL A 306 -2.98 18.81 6.69
N ILE A 307 -3.26 17.51 6.81
CA ILE A 307 -3.83 16.74 5.71
C ILE A 307 -5.21 17.26 5.33
N ALA A 308 -6.08 17.57 6.30
CA ALA A 308 -7.44 18.06 6.04
C ALA A 308 -7.42 19.44 5.36
N THR A 309 -6.58 20.36 5.83
CA THR A 309 -6.42 21.69 5.22
C THR A 309 -5.86 21.56 3.80
N GLN A 310 -4.81 20.76 3.61
CA GLN A 310 -4.21 20.56 2.29
C GLN A 310 -5.14 19.85 1.31
N PHE A 311 -5.87 18.84 1.76
CA PHE A 311 -6.88 18.18 0.93
C PHE A 311 -8.01 19.15 0.56
N SER A 312 -8.46 19.99 1.50
CA SER A 312 -9.48 21.02 1.24
C SER A 312 -8.99 22.06 0.21
N GLU A 313 -7.79 22.61 0.39
CA GLU A 313 -7.18 23.58 -0.54
C GLU A 313 -6.97 22.98 -1.93
N THR A 314 -6.44 21.75 -1.99
CA THR A 314 -6.20 21.03 -3.24
C THR A 314 -7.52 20.77 -3.97
N LYS A 315 -8.55 20.31 -3.26
CA LYS A 315 -9.89 20.12 -3.81
C LYS A 315 -10.52 21.43 -4.30
N GLN A 316 -10.31 22.53 -3.58
CA GLN A 316 -10.79 23.85 -4.00
C GLN A 316 -10.08 24.33 -5.27
N ARG A 317 -8.75 24.18 -5.36
CA ARG A 317 -7.95 24.52 -6.54
C ARG A 317 -8.42 23.75 -7.78
N GLU A 318 -8.58 22.44 -7.66
CA GLU A 318 -9.09 21.59 -8.74
C GLU A 318 -10.54 21.96 -9.13
N SER A 319 -11.40 22.26 -8.15
CA SER A 319 -12.78 22.69 -8.43
C SER A 319 -12.82 24.04 -9.17
N GLN A 320 -11.94 24.98 -8.83
CA GLN A 320 -11.81 26.26 -9.53
C GLN A 320 -11.33 26.07 -10.98
N LEU A 321 -10.29 25.24 -11.20
CA LEU A 321 -9.81 24.90 -12.54
C LEU A 321 -10.92 24.29 -13.40
N MET A 322 -11.71 23.36 -12.84
CA MET A 322 -12.85 22.77 -13.54
C MET A 322 -13.94 23.80 -13.88
N ARG A 323 -14.18 24.80 -13.02
CA ARG A 323 -15.10 25.90 -13.29
C ARG A 323 -14.57 26.80 -14.41
N GLU A 324 -13.29 27.16 -14.38
CA GLU A 324 -12.65 27.95 -15.44
C GLU A 324 -12.68 27.24 -16.79
N GLN A 325 -12.36 25.94 -16.82
CA GLN A 325 -12.48 25.12 -18.04
C GLN A 325 -13.90 25.09 -18.57
N ARG A 326 -14.91 24.98 -17.69
CA ARG A 326 -16.33 25.04 -18.08
C ARG A 326 -16.70 26.41 -18.66
N VAL A 327 -16.23 27.51 -18.07
CA VAL A 327 -16.47 28.87 -18.59
C VAL A 327 -15.75 29.09 -19.93
N ARG A 328 -14.50 28.62 -20.09
CA ARG A 328 -13.79 28.64 -21.37
C ARG A 328 -14.51 27.81 -22.44
N PHE A 329 -15.02 26.64 -22.07
CA PHE A 329 -15.79 25.81 -22.99
C PHE A 329 -17.08 26.51 -23.44
N LEU A 330 -17.82 27.13 -22.51
CA LEU A 330 -19.04 27.87 -22.84
C LEU A 330 -18.76 29.11 -23.70
N SER A 331 -17.70 29.86 -23.42
CA SER A 331 -17.30 31.03 -24.21
C SER A 331 -16.76 30.65 -25.60
N ASN A 332 -15.99 29.57 -25.72
CA ASN A 332 -15.51 29.05 -27.00
C ASN A 332 -16.62 28.35 -27.80
N ALA A 333 -17.62 27.75 -27.14
CA ALA A 333 -18.79 27.19 -27.82
C ALA A 333 -19.62 28.27 -28.54
N SER A 334 -19.67 29.49 -28.01
CA SER A 334 -20.20 30.66 -28.73
C SER A 334 -19.32 31.13 -29.91
N THR A 335 -18.07 30.68 -30.00
CA THR A 335 -17.12 30.98 -31.10
C THR A 335 -16.93 29.81 -32.08
N LEU A 336 -17.48 28.62 -31.79
CA LEU A 336 -17.39 27.40 -32.62
C LEU A 336 -18.15 27.46 -33.95
N ALA A 337 -18.83 28.57 -34.25
CA ALA A 337 -19.22 28.88 -35.62
C ALA A 337 -18.05 29.44 -36.48
N SER A 338 -16.85 29.67 -35.89
CA SER A 338 -15.77 30.42 -36.57
C SER A 338 -14.34 29.89 -36.40
N PHE A 339 -14.10 28.83 -35.61
CA PHE A 339 -12.74 28.25 -35.51
C PHE A 339 -12.76 26.74 -35.72
N SER A 340 -12.74 26.35 -37.00
CA SER A 340 -11.97 25.19 -37.40
C SER A 340 -10.50 25.50 -37.10
N GLU A 341 -9.98 25.10 -35.94
CA GLU A 341 -8.54 25.17 -35.73
C GLU A 341 -7.81 24.06 -36.50
N PRO A 342 -6.58 24.35 -36.96
CA PRO A 342 -5.95 23.71 -38.10
C PRO A 342 -5.16 22.48 -37.69
N GLY A 343 -4.92 21.60 -38.67
CA GLY A 343 -4.11 20.40 -38.51
C GLY A 343 -2.74 20.65 -37.87
N SER A 344 -2.36 19.75 -36.98
CA SER A 344 -0.97 19.57 -36.57
C SER A 344 -0.83 18.14 -36.04
N CYS A 345 0.09 17.37 -36.64
CA CYS A 345 0.45 15.99 -36.31
C CYS A 345 -0.44 14.87 -36.88
N TYR A 346 -1.77 14.85 -36.65
CA TYR A 346 -2.58 13.68 -37.07
C TYR A 346 -2.72 13.52 -38.60
N GLU A 347 -2.81 14.62 -39.35
CA GLU A 347 -2.86 14.64 -40.81
C GLU A 347 -1.61 14.02 -41.45
N GLU A 348 -0.42 14.34 -40.93
CA GLU A 348 0.85 13.78 -41.43
C GLU A 348 1.00 12.31 -41.04
N LEU A 349 0.54 11.93 -39.84
CA LEU A 349 0.53 10.54 -39.41
C LEU A 349 -0.43 9.68 -40.27
N LEU A 350 -1.58 10.24 -40.66
CA LEU A 350 -2.53 9.63 -41.60
C LEU A 350 -1.93 9.47 -43.00
N LYS A 351 -1.24 10.49 -43.52
CA LYS A 351 -0.53 10.39 -44.80
C LYS A 351 0.58 9.33 -44.76
N TYR A 352 1.32 9.24 -43.65
CA TYR A 352 2.37 8.24 -43.47
C TYR A 352 1.81 6.82 -43.36
N LEU A 353 0.69 6.62 -42.64
CA LEU A 353 -0.03 5.35 -42.55
C LEU A 353 -0.60 4.92 -43.91
N VAL A 354 -1.23 5.83 -44.65
CA VAL A 354 -1.73 5.57 -46.00
C VAL A 354 -0.58 5.26 -46.96
N TYR A 355 0.57 5.91 -46.81
CA TYR A 355 1.79 5.61 -47.57
C TYR A 355 2.32 4.21 -47.25
N ILE A 356 2.42 3.82 -45.98
CA ILE A 356 2.85 2.48 -45.56
C ILE A 356 1.88 1.41 -46.08
N LEU A 357 0.56 1.63 -45.96
CA LEU A 357 -0.46 0.73 -46.46
C LEU A 357 -0.40 0.58 -47.99
N ARG A 358 -0.22 1.68 -48.73
CA ARG A 358 -0.03 1.64 -50.19
C ARG A 358 1.28 0.93 -50.58
N LYS A 359 2.33 1.09 -49.79
CA LYS A 359 3.64 0.43 -50.03
C LYS A 359 3.56 -1.07 -49.72
N ALA A 360 2.86 -1.45 -48.64
CA ALA A 360 2.58 -2.84 -48.30
C ALA A 360 1.67 -3.50 -49.33
N ALA A 361 0.60 -2.84 -49.77
CA ALA A 361 -0.31 -3.33 -50.81
C ALA A 361 0.42 -3.52 -52.16
N ARG A 362 1.32 -2.61 -52.54
CA ARG A 362 2.15 -2.78 -53.75
C ARG A 362 3.13 -3.95 -53.63
N ARG A 363 3.76 -4.15 -52.47
CA ARG A 363 4.63 -5.31 -52.23
C ARG A 363 3.85 -6.61 -52.23
N LEU A 364 2.67 -6.65 -51.61
CA LEU A 364 1.75 -7.80 -51.66
C LEU A 364 1.25 -8.09 -53.07
N ALA A 365 0.96 -7.06 -53.86
CA ALA A 365 0.56 -7.21 -55.27
C ALA A 365 1.72 -7.67 -56.19
N GLN A 366 2.96 -7.27 -55.88
CA GLN A 366 4.15 -7.74 -56.59
C GLN A 366 4.49 -9.19 -56.22
N VAL A 367 4.33 -9.56 -54.94
CA VAL A 367 4.52 -10.94 -54.46
C VAL A 367 3.40 -11.84 -54.97
N SER A 368 2.14 -11.39 -55.02
CA SER A 368 1.04 -12.19 -55.59
C SER A 368 1.15 -12.34 -57.11
N ARG A 369 1.70 -11.35 -57.83
CA ARG A 369 2.05 -11.47 -59.26
C ARG A 369 3.27 -12.37 -59.50
N ALA A 370 4.24 -12.40 -58.59
CA ALA A 370 5.39 -13.29 -58.66
C ALA A 370 5.05 -14.74 -58.25
N ALA A 371 4.03 -14.95 -57.41
CA ALA A 371 3.59 -16.25 -56.93
C ALA A 371 2.52 -16.93 -57.82
N GLY A 372 2.14 -16.34 -58.96
CA GLY A 372 1.32 -17.02 -59.97
C GLY A 372 -0.05 -17.52 -59.48
N VAL A 373 -0.68 -16.87 -58.50
CA VAL A 373 -2.04 -17.23 -58.06
C VAL A 373 -3.05 -16.37 -58.82
N ARG A 374 -3.67 -16.97 -59.84
CA ARG A 374 -4.76 -16.39 -60.64
C ARG A 374 -6.06 -16.45 -59.82
N ALA A 375 -6.38 -15.40 -59.07
CA ALA A 375 -7.72 -15.20 -58.52
C ALA A 375 -8.62 -14.47 -59.55
N PRO A 376 -9.90 -14.85 -59.72
CA PRO A 376 -10.78 -14.21 -60.69
C PRO A 376 -11.15 -12.79 -60.26
N SER A 377 -11.24 -11.87 -61.23
CA SER A 377 -11.72 -10.50 -61.04
C SER A 377 -13.20 -10.47 -60.64
N PRO A 378 -13.62 -9.62 -59.69
CA PRO A 378 -15.04 -9.40 -59.42
C PRO A 378 -15.72 -8.63 -60.56
N PRO A 379 -17.03 -8.84 -60.81
CA PRO A 379 -17.78 -8.17 -61.87
C PRO A 379 -18.01 -6.68 -61.58
N PRO A 380 -18.24 -5.85 -62.61
CA PRO A 380 -18.44 -4.40 -62.45
C PRO A 380 -19.80 -4.09 -61.78
N PRO A 381 -19.89 -2.97 -61.02
CA PRO A 381 -21.13 -2.55 -60.39
C PRO A 381 -22.14 -2.00 -61.42
N PRO A 382 -23.46 -2.15 -61.17
CA PRO A 382 -24.50 -1.64 -62.06
C PRO A 382 -24.60 -0.11 -62.01
N PRO A 383 -25.07 0.54 -63.10
CA PRO A 383 -25.20 2.00 -63.16
C PRO A 383 -26.36 2.50 -62.29
N LEU A 384 -26.10 3.57 -61.53
CA LEU A 384 -27.12 4.34 -60.82
C LEU A 384 -27.89 5.23 -61.81
N PRO A 385 -29.22 5.42 -61.63
CA PRO A 385 -30.04 6.21 -62.54
C PRO A 385 -29.77 7.72 -62.39
N LEU A 386 -29.59 8.37 -63.53
CA LEU A 386 -29.60 9.82 -63.71
C LEU A 386 -31.03 10.35 -63.44
N GLY A 387 -31.20 10.98 -62.28
CA GLY A 387 -32.39 11.78 -61.97
C GLY A 387 -32.36 13.11 -62.73
N GLN A 388 -33.35 13.25 -63.60
CA GLN A 388 -33.62 14.34 -64.52
C GLN A 388 -34.05 15.61 -63.74
N TRP A 389 -33.43 16.75 -64.06
CA TRP A 389 -33.91 18.07 -63.64
C TRP A 389 -34.83 18.62 -64.72
N ASP A 390 -36.08 18.91 -64.38
CA ASP A 390 -36.92 19.85 -65.12
C ASP A 390 -37.92 20.56 -64.18
N SER A 391 -37.56 21.82 -63.87
CA SER A 391 -38.35 23.03 -64.16
C SER A 391 -39.76 23.23 -63.56
N ALA A 392 -39.82 24.20 -62.63
CA ALA A 392 -40.68 25.41 -62.63
C ALA A 392 -41.89 25.51 -61.66
N GLY A 393 -41.83 26.52 -60.79
CA GLY A 393 -42.94 27.15 -60.04
C GLY A 393 -42.43 28.22 -59.04
N PRO A 394 -42.76 29.52 -59.16
CA PRO A 394 -42.06 30.63 -58.50
C PRO A 394 -42.85 31.23 -57.28
N PRO A 395 -42.55 32.45 -56.77
CA PRO A 395 -41.84 32.69 -55.51
C PRO A 395 -42.71 33.30 -54.39
N ALA A 396 -42.24 33.27 -53.13
CA ALA A 396 -42.73 34.19 -52.08
C ALA A 396 -41.64 34.50 -51.03
N GLN A 397 -41.31 35.78 -50.92
CA GLN A 397 -40.70 36.44 -49.75
C GLN A 397 -41.83 37.14 -48.95
N PRO A 398 -41.56 37.85 -47.83
CA PRO A 398 -40.78 37.53 -46.63
C PRO A 398 -41.59 37.81 -45.34
N THR A 399 -41.29 37.17 -44.20
CA THR A 399 -41.64 37.72 -42.86
C THR A 399 -40.69 37.23 -41.76
N ASP A 400 -40.05 38.19 -41.10
CA ASP A 400 -39.55 38.15 -39.71
C ASP A 400 -40.66 38.75 -38.80
N PRO A 401 -40.57 38.80 -37.45
CA PRO A 401 -39.66 38.13 -36.52
C PRO A 401 -40.37 37.50 -35.28
N GLY A 402 -39.65 36.62 -34.57
CA GLY A 402 -39.75 36.47 -33.11
C GLY A 402 -40.82 35.53 -32.54
N GLN A 403 -40.38 34.37 -32.03
CA GLN A 403 -40.55 33.98 -30.62
C GLN A 403 -39.88 32.63 -30.31
N ARG A 404 -39.24 32.60 -29.14
CA ARG A 404 -38.71 31.41 -28.44
C ARG A 404 -39.78 30.34 -28.24
N CYS A 405 -39.36 29.07 -28.22
CA CYS A 405 -39.71 28.03 -27.22
C CYS A 405 -38.90 26.76 -27.59
N GLN A 406 -37.89 26.35 -26.83
CA GLN A 406 -37.91 25.62 -25.56
C GLN A 406 -38.42 24.18 -25.71
N TRP A 407 -37.47 23.25 -25.81
CA TRP A 407 -37.68 21.80 -25.77
C TRP A 407 -37.64 21.31 -24.32
N VAL A 408 -38.75 20.72 -23.87
CA VAL A 408 -38.90 19.94 -22.62
C VAL A 408 -39.40 18.53 -23.02
N PRO A 409 -38.98 17.44 -22.34
CA PRO A 409 -39.12 16.07 -22.83
C PRO A 409 -40.56 15.53 -22.73
N PRO A 410 -40.85 14.39 -23.41
CA PRO A 410 -42.22 13.91 -23.59
C PRO A 410 -42.69 13.05 -22.42
N ALA A 411 -43.93 13.28 -21.99
CA ALA A 411 -44.72 12.36 -21.19
C ALA A 411 -46.03 12.03 -21.94
N HIS A 412 -46.17 10.74 -22.25
CA HIS A 412 -47.35 9.92 -22.52
C HIS A 412 -48.67 10.54 -22.99
N ALA A 413 -49.07 10.09 -24.18
CA ALA A 413 -50.45 10.08 -24.66
C ALA A 413 -51.29 9.03 -23.91
N ALA A 414 -52.47 9.44 -23.44
CA ALA A 414 -53.57 8.54 -23.12
C ALA A 414 -54.90 9.23 -23.49
N ALA A 415 -55.64 8.61 -24.39
CA ALA A 415 -57.08 8.73 -24.60
C ALA A 415 -57.61 7.28 -24.49
N ALA A 416 -58.79 6.95 -23.95
CA ALA A 416 -60.01 7.69 -23.70
C ALA A 416 -60.92 6.90 -22.71
N LEU A 417 -61.90 7.61 -22.10
CA LEU A 417 -63.25 7.17 -21.65
C LEU A 417 -63.31 6.05 -20.57
N ASN A 418 -64.07 6.07 -19.47
CA ASN A 418 -65.24 6.86 -19.07
C ASN A 418 -65.45 6.75 -17.53
N THR A 419 -65.83 7.87 -16.90
CA THR A 419 -66.73 8.06 -15.73
C THR A 419 -66.51 7.31 -14.39
N CYS A 420 -65.92 8.04 -13.42
CA CYS A 420 -66.37 8.44 -12.05
C CYS A 420 -67.36 7.59 -11.19
N PRO A 421 -67.47 7.78 -9.83
CA PRO A 421 -66.76 8.73 -8.93
C PRO A 421 -66.38 8.24 -7.48
N PHE A 422 -65.55 9.07 -6.82
CA PHE A 422 -65.58 9.50 -5.39
C PHE A 422 -65.04 8.66 -4.20
N GLN A 423 -64.32 9.41 -3.33
CA GLN A 423 -63.99 9.29 -1.90
C GLN A 423 -62.83 8.37 -1.44
N GLY A 424 -61.73 9.00 -0.97
CA GLY A 424 -60.66 8.37 -0.18
C GLY A 424 -60.99 8.32 1.33
N PRO A 425 -60.02 8.44 2.25
CA PRO A 425 -58.66 7.88 2.33
C PRO A 425 -58.51 6.97 3.57
N SER A 426 -57.48 6.10 3.67
CA SER A 426 -56.71 5.78 4.90
C SER A 426 -56.03 4.39 4.93
N ARG A 427 -54.80 4.39 5.52
CA ARG A 427 -54.11 3.36 6.32
C ARG A 427 -53.78 1.98 5.71
N GLY A 428 -52.54 1.56 5.95
CA GLY A 428 -52.29 0.29 6.65
C GLY A 428 -51.37 -0.72 5.98
N CYS A 429 -50.41 -1.20 6.78
CA CYS A 429 -49.42 -2.26 6.57
C CYS A 429 -49.91 -3.63 6.06
N ARG A 430 -48.90 -4.47 5.75
CA ARG A 430 -48.86 -5.94 5.52
C ARG A 430 -48.96 -6.27 4.02
N GLY A 431 -48.03 -7.01 3.40
CA GLY A 431 -47.33 -8.19 3.89
C GLY A 431 -48.07 -9.42 3.36
N CYS A 432 -47.48 -10.12 2.39
CA CYS A 432 -47.64 -11.53 1.99
C CYS A 432 -47.48 -11.70 0.47
N THR A 433 -46.38 -12.27 -0.01
CA THR A 433 -46.13 -13.71 -0.31
C THR A 433 -46.71 -14.19 -1.64
N GLN A 434 -45.78 -14.69 -2.46
CA GLN A 434 -45.80 -15.97 -3.18
C GLN A 434 -46.59 -16.15 -4.50
N LEU A 435 -45.83 -16.78 -5.42
CA LEU A 435 -46.19 -17.86 -6.34
C LEU A 435 -46.63 -17.51 -7.77
N LEU A 436 -45.65 -17.71 -8.68
CA LEU A 436 -45.74 -18.49 -9.94
C LEU A 436 -46.93 -19.48 -9.98
N PRO A 437 -47.57 -19.71 -11.14
CA PRO A 437 -47.01 -20.45 -12.30
C PRO A 437 -47.38 -19.79 -13.65
N CYS A 438 -46.89 -20.16 -14.84
CA CYS A 438 -46.50 -21.44 -15.44
C CYS A 438 -45.20 -21.35 -16.25
#